data_AF-A0A537NN85-F1
#
_entry.id   AF-A0A537NN85-F1
#
_cell.length_a   1.000
_cell.length_b   1.000
_cell.length_c   1.000
_cell.angle_alpha   90.00
_cell.angle_beta   90.00
_cell.angle_gamma   90.00
#
_symmetry.space_group_name_H-M   'P 1'
#
loop_
_entity.id
_entity.type
_entity.pdbx_description
1 polymer ?
#
loop_
_entity_poly.entity_id
_entity_poly.type
_entity_poly.pdbx_seq_one_letter_code
_entity_poly.pdbx_strand_id
1 'polypeptide(L)'
;MKARDAVGCLARQRGGAVAVCALGMAANEWWAATQSEDSFYMHGAMGFAASFALGLALSLAHVPVWLINADGSLCMNLGCLLTEASQGAKNLKHFVVANGVYQTVGALPMVNEGRTDYVAIARAAGISRARSIETLAELEQLLPGIAAEEGPSFTVLRVEPESGFLRTPPMTYEGPEMKYRFGRALERRFGIEVFGPQGY
;
A
#
# COMPACT_ATOMS: atom_id res chain seq x y z
N MET A 1 9.98 13.80 4.49
CA MET A 1 10.98 13.04 3.67
C MET A 1 10.54 12.97 2.21
N LYS A 2 11.37 12.51 1.26
CA LYS A 2 10.91 12.26 -0.13
C LYS A 2 10.18 10.93 -0.25
N ALA A 3 9.23 10.83 -1.20
CA ALA A 3 8.46 9.63 -1.44
C ALA A 3 9.33 8.43 -1.84
N ARG A 4 10.23 8.65 -2.82
CA ARG A 4 11.20 7.64 -3.28
C ARG A 4 12.07 7.07 -2.15
N ASP A 5 12.47 7.89 -1.19
CA ASP A 5 13.34 7.46 -0.09
C ASP A 5 12.56 6.60 0.91
N ALA A 6 11.33 7.03 1.24
CA ALA A 6 10.43 6.28 2.11
C ALA A 6 10.07 4.91 1.51
N VAL A 7 9.64 4.90 0.24
CA VAL A 7 9.27 3.67 -0.48
C VAL A 7 10.49 2.78 -0.70
N GLY A 8 11.65 3.34 -1.02
CA GLY A 8 12.91 2.61 -1.12
C GLY A 8 13.31 1.94 0.21
N CYS A 9 13.08 2.60 1.35
CA CYS A 9 13.30 2.02 2.67
C CYS A 9 12.38 0.83 2.93
N LEU A 10 11.06 0.98 2.64
CA LEU A 10 10.10 -0.12 2.71
C LEU A 10 10.53 -1.30 1.82
N ALA A 11 10.86 -1.03 0.56
CA ALA A 11 11.25 -2.05 -0.41
C ALA A 11 12.47 -2.87 0.05
N ARG A 12 13.50 -2.23 0.60
CA ARG A 12 14.71 -2.91 1.12
C ARG A 12 14.41 -3.82 2.31
N GLN A 13 13.42 -3.46 3.13
CA GLN A 13 13.09 -4.18 4.36
C GLN A 13 11.81 -5.03 4.24
N ARG A 14 11.25 -5.18 3.02
CA ARG A 14 9.98 -5.92 2.80
C ARG A 14 10.07 -7.39 3.20
N GLY A 15 11.26 -7.98 3.17
CA GLY A 15 11.49 -9.40 3.43
C GLY A 15 10.53 -10.29 2.64
N GLY A 16 9.80 -11.15 3.34
CA GLY A 16 8.79 -12.03 2.77
C GLY A 16 7.41 -11.41 2.56
N ALA A 17 7.25 -10.08 2.62
CA ALA A 17 5.95 -9.48 2.38
C ALA A 17 5.55 -9.52 0.90
N VAL A 18 4.25 -9.68 0.64
CA VAL A 18 3.61 -9.39 -0.64
C VAL A 18 3.08 -7.97 -0.57
N ALA A 19 3.42 -7.14 -1.56
CA ALA A 19 2.96 -5.76 -1.60
C ALA A 19 1.71 -5.60 -2.48
N VAL A 20 0.79 -4.75 -2.04
CA VAL A 20 -0.33 -4.26 -2.83
C VAL A 20 -0.21 -2.75 -2.91
N CYS A 21 -0.07 -2.21 -4.11
CA CYS A 21 0.19 -0.79 -4.32
C CYS A 21 -1.06 -0.10 -4.86
N ALA A 22 -1.41 1.03 -4.25
CA ALA A 22 -2.46 1.90 -4.77
C ALA A 22 -2.02 2.62 -6.05
N LEU A 23 -3.00 2.98 -6.88
CA LEU A 23 -2.81 3.73 -8.11
C LEU A 23 -2.00 5.02 -7.85
N GLY A 24 -1.14 5.38 -8.81
CA GLY A 24 -0.40 6.62 -8.81
C GLY A 24 0.98 6.48 -8.16
N MET A 25 1.38 7.48 -7.39
CA MET A 25 2.76 7.58 -6.88
C MET A 25 3.19 6.36 -6.05
N ALA A 26 2.31 5.78 -5.23
CA ALA A 26 2.61 4.59 -4.44
C ALA A 26 3.05 3.39 -5.31
N ALA A 27 2.27 3.06 -6.34
CA ALA A 27 2.62 2.04 -7.33
C ALA A 27 3.90 2.40 -8.12
N ASN A 28 4.03 3.67 -8.50
CA ASN A 28 5.14 4.12 -9.32
C ASN A 28 6.50 3.99 -8.61
N GLU A 29 6.59 4.49 -7.38
CA GLU A 29 7.80 4.42 -6.56
C GLU A 29 8.12 2.98 -6.17
N TRP A 30 7.09 2.17 -5.88
CA TRP A 30 7.31 0.75 -5.55
C TRP A 30 7.85 -0.02 -6.76
N TRP A 31 7.31 0.23 -7.95
CA TRP A 31 7.83 -0.36 -9.19
C TRP A 31 9.26 0.09 -9.47
N ALA A 32 9.55 1.38 -9.37
CA ALA A 32 10.90 1.91 -9.56
C ALA A 32 11.91 1.29 -8.58
N ALA A 33 11.50 1.01 -7.35
CA ALA A 33 12.36 0.42 -6.33
C ALA A 33 12.53 -1.11 -6.45
N THR A 34 11.56 -1.83 -7.02
CA THR A 34 11.52 -3.31 -6.92
C THR A 34 11.41 -4.04 -8.24
N GLN A 35 10.76 -3.46 -9.25
CA GLN A 35 10.35 -4.12 -10.50
C GLN A 35 9.70 -5.49 -10.26
N SER A 36 8.99 -5.65 -9.14
CA SER A 36 8.60 -6.97 -8.66
C SER A 36 7.30 -7.47 -9.30
N GLU A 37 7.27 -8.73 -9.69
CA GLU A 37 6.05 -9.40 -10.16
C GLU A 37 5.24 -10.04 -9.01
N ASP A 38 5.80 -10.12 -7.80
CA ASP A 38 5.13 -10.60 -6.59
C ASP A 38 4.41 -9.48 -5.81
N SER A 39 4.26 -8.32 -6.45
CA SER A 39 3.51 -7.18 -5.95
C SER A 39 2.33 -6.92 -6.87
N PHE A 40 1.17 -6.64 -6.29
CA PHE A 40 -0.01 -6.26 -7.07
C PHE A 40 -0.08 -4.74 -7.20
N TYR A 41 -0.21 -4.24 -8.42
CA TYR A 41 -0.33 -2.81 -8.68
C TYR A 41 -1.77 -2.52 -9.11
N MET A 42 -2.54 -1.82 -8.27
CA MET A 42 -3.94 -1.51 -8.56
C MET A 42 -4.03 -0.42 -9.63
N HIS A 43 -4.54 -0.79 -10.80
CA HIS A 43 -4.75 0.13 -11.93
C HIS A 43 -6.24 0.43 -12.09
N GLY A 44 -6.59 1.70 -12.32
CA GLY A 44 -7.96 2.11 -12.70
C GLY A 44 -9.03 2.06 -11.61
N ALA A 45 -8.70 1.62 -10.39
CA ALA A 45 -9.65 1.53 -9.26
C ALA A 45 -9.06 2.18 -7.99
N MET A 46 -8.96 3.51 -8.01
CA MET A 46 -8.47 4.28 -6.87
C MET A 46 -9.37 4.03 -5.63
N GLY A 47 -8.75 3.84 -4.46
CA GLY A 47 -9.43 3.46 -3.22
C GLY A 47 -9.65 1.96 -2.99
N PHE A 48 -9.46 1.09 -4.00
CA PHE A 48 -9.73 -0.34 -3.84
C PHE A 48 -8.52 -1.20 -3.46
N ALA A 49 -7.31 -0.65 -3.48
CA ALA A 49 -6.10 -1.37 -3.06
C ALA A 49 -6.20 -1.89 -1.62
N ALA A 50 -6.85 -1.13 -0.72
CA ALA A 50 -7.06 -1.53 0.67
C ALA A 50 -7.93 -2.79 0.79
N SER A 51 -9.07 -2.82 0.11
CA SER A 51 -9.96 -3.98 0.08
C SER A 51 -9.27 -5.22 -0.51
N PHE A 52 -8.47 -5.04 -1.57
CA PHE A 52 -7.71 -6.13 -2.18
C PHE A 52 -6.63 -6.69 -1.23
N ALA A 53 -5.86 -5.80 -0.59
CA ALA A 53 -4.84 -6.18 0.37
C ALA A 53 -5.43 -6.94 1.57
N LEU A 54 -6.58 -6.50 2.08
CA LEU A 54 -7.29 -7.20 3.15
C LEU A 54 -7.75 -8.59 2.72
N GLY A 55 -8.37 -8.73 1.55
CA GLY A 55 -8.79 -10.03 1.02
C GLY A 55 -7.61 -11.00 0.85
N LEU A 56 -6.47 -10.49 0.39
CA LEU A 56 -5.23 -11.27 0.30
C LEU A 56 -4.71 -11.70 1.68
N ALA A 57 -4.69 -10.77 2.64
CA ALA A 57 -4.23 -11.04 3.99
C ALA A 57 -5.08 -12.11 4.69
N LEU A 58 -6.39 -12.07 4.50
CA LEU A 58 -7.33 -13.08 5.00
C LEU A 58 -7.16 -14.44 4.31
N SER A 59 -6.94 -14.45 3.00
CA SER A 59 -6.77 -15.68 2.23
C SER A 59 -5.42 -16.37 2.47
N LEU A 60 -4.38 -15.58 2.77
CA LEU A 60 -3.00 -16.04 2.98
C LEU A 60 -2.51 -15.64 4.36
N ALA A 61 -3.16 -16.12 5.42
CA ALA A 61 -2.90 -15.70 6.81
C ALA A 61 -1.43 -15.85 7.28
N HIS A 62 -0.64 -16.70 6.63
CA HIS A 62 0.78 -16.94 6.93
C HIS A 62 1.74 -16.03 6.16
N VAL A 63 1.25 -15.25 5.19
CA VAL A 63 2.05 -14.37 4.34
C VAL A 63 1.89 -12.93 4.80
N PRO A 64 2.95 -12.20 5.15
CA PRO A 64 2.84 -10.77 5.44
C PRO A 64 2.35 -10.01 4.21
N VAL A 65 1.34 -9.14 4.38
CA VAL A 65 0.79 -8.31 3.32
C VAL A 65 1.04 -6.85 3.64
N TRP A 66 1.73 -6.15 2.75
CA TRP A 66 2.02 -4.72 2.87
C TRP A 66 1.21 -3.96 1.84
N LEU A 67 0.27 -3.16 2.31
CA LEU A 67 -0.46 -2.21 1.49
C LEU A 67 0.35 -0.91 1.43
N ILE A 68 0.82 -0.57 0.23
CA ILE A 68 1.47 0.70 -0.09
C ILE A 68 0.40 1.61 -0.71
N ASN A 69 -0.31 2.35 0.14
CA ASN A 69 -1.42 3.21 -0.23
C ASN A 69 -0.95 4.66 -0.42
N ALA A 70 -1.82 5.49 -1.01
CA ALA A 70 -1.68 6.93 -1.07
C ALA A 70 -2.81 7.60 -0.27
N ASP A 71 -2.58 8.78 0.29
CA ASP A 71 -3.60 9.55 1.02
C ASP A 71 -4.83 9.88 0.15
N GLY A 72 -4.64 10.22 -1.12
CA GLY A 72 -5.73 10.37 -2.09
C GLY A 72 -6.57 9.10 -2.24
N SER A 73 -5.93 7.94 -2.34
CA SER A 73 -6.60 6.65 -2.50
C SER A 73 -7.34 6.25 -1.21
N LEU A 74 -6.71 6.43 -0.04
CA LEU A 74 -7.36 6.23 1.25
C LEU A 74 -8.60 7.12 1.40
N CYS A 75 -8.50 8.40 1.05
CA CYS A 75 -9.60 9.34 1.18
C CYS A 75 -10.82 8.93 0.33
N MET A 76 -10.61 8.34 -0.85
CA MET A 76 -11.70 7.87 -1.71
C MET A 76 -12.43 6.65 -1.16
N ASN A 77 -11.80 5.86 -0.29
CA ASN A 77 -12.42 4.71 0.35
C ASN A 77 -12.06 4.65 1.83
N LEU A 78 -12.41 5.69 2.58
CA LEU A 78 -12.05 5.78 4.00
C LEU A 78 -12.73 4.69 4.86
N GLY A 79 -13.88 4.19 4.41
CA GLY A 79 -14.60 3.09 5.05
C GLY A 79 -13.80 1.78 5.11
N CYS A 80 -12.74 1.63 4.30
CA CYS A 80 -11.86 0.46 4.39
C CYS A 80 -11.24 0.28 5.78
N LEU A 81 -10.99 1.36 6.52
CA LEU A 81 -10.42 1.29 7.88
C LEU A 81 -11.37 0.59 8.86
N LEU A 82 -12.68 0.77 8.73
CA LEU A 82 -13.68 0.08 9.54
C LEU A 82 -13.67 -1.43 9.24
N THR A 83 -13.56 -1.78 7.95
CA THR A 83 -13.49 -3.17 7.51
C THR A 83 -12.19 -3.84 7.96
N GLU A 84 -11.03 -3.17 7.81
CA GLU A 84 -9.73 -3.66 8.28
C GLU A 84 -9.74 -3.90 9.79
N ALA A 85 -10.28 -2.95 10.57
CA ALA A 85 -10.39 -3.10 12.02
C ALA A 85 -11.32 -4.27 12.41
N SER A 86 -12.46 -4.42 11.74
CA SER A 86 -13.43 -5.49 11.98
C SER A 86 -12.86 -6.87 11.68
N GLN A 87 -12.11 -7.01 10.59
CA GLN A 87 -11.53 -8.29 10.17
C GLN A 87 -10.25 -8.67 10.91
N GLY A 88 -9.49 -7.69 11.42
CA GLY A 88 -8.38 -7.95 12.35
C GLY A 88 -7.24 -8.80 11.76
N ALA A 89 -6.97 -8.70 10.45
CA ALA A 89 -5.93 -9.49 9.78
C ALA A 89 -4.54 -9.23 10.38
N LYS A 90 -4.00 -10.22 11.12
CA LYS A 90 -2.73 -10.12 11.87
C LYS A 90 -1.49 -9.92 11.00
N ASN A 91 -1.58 -10.24 9.72
CA ASN A 91 -0.49 -10.15 8.75
C ASN A 91 -0.56 -8.88 7.88
N LEU A 92 -1.52 -7.97 8.11
CA LEU A 92 -1.70 -6.76 7.30
C LEU A 92 -0.96 -5.53 7.88
N LYS A 93 -0.21 -4.85 7.01
CA LYS A 93 0.44 -3.56 7.27
C LYS A 93 -0.02 -2.53 6.24
N HIS A 94 -0.71 -1.48 6.69
CA HIS A 94 -1.25 -0.43 5.85
C HIS A 94 -0.35 0.81 5.95
N PHE A 95 0.52 1.00 4.96
CA PHE A 95 1.34 2.19 4.81
C PHE A 95 0.63 3.19 3.91
N VAL A 96 0.56 4.45 4.32
CA VAL A 96 0.00 5.56 3.53
C VAL A 96 1.11 6.53 3.22
N VAL A 97 1.53 6.59 1.96
CA VAL A 97 2.47 7.60 1.47
C VAL A 97 1.67 8.89 1.24
N ALA A 98 1.75 9.81 2.20
CA ALA A 98 0.92 11.02 2.26
C ALA A 98 1.73 12.25 1.88
N ASN A 99 1.46 12.80 0.70
CA ASN A 99 2.09 14.02 0.19
C ASN A 99 1.15 15.24 0.19
N GLY A 100 -0.11 15.07 0.60
CA GLY A 100 -1.09 16.14 0.69
C GLY A 100 -1.66 16.62 -0.64
N VAL A 101 -1.36 15.94 -1.76
CA VAL A 101 -1.84 16.34 -3.09
C VAL A 101 -2.22 15.15 -3.97
N TYR A 102 -3.20 15.33 -4.85
CA TYR A 102 -3.45 14.43 -5.96
C TYR A 102 -2.39 14.60 -7.06
N GLN A 103 -1.23 14.00 -6.82
CA GLN A 103 0.01 14.18 -7.60
C GLN A 103 -0.18 13.97 -9.11
N THR A 104 -0.89 12.92 -9.52
CA THR A 104 -0.98 12.49 -10.93
C THR A 104 -1.97 13.29 -11.77
N VAL A 105 -2.76 14.17 -11.15
CA VAL A 105 -3.78 15.00 -11.83
C VAL A 105 -3.48 16.49 -11.69
N GLY A 106 -2.19 16.84 -11.60
CA GLY A 106 -1.72 18.22 -11.53
C GLY A 106 -1.44 18.73 -10.12
N ALA A 107 -1.12 17.82 -9.17
CA ALA A 107 -0.82 18.16 -7.78
C ALA A 107 -1.91 19.01 -7.10
N LEU A 108 -3.18 18.70 -7.39
CA LEU A 108 -4.31 19.38 -6.76
C LEU A 108 -4.31 19.11 -5.24
N PRO A 109 -4.62 20.10 -4.40
CA PRO A 109 -4.68 19.92 -2.96
C PRO A 109 -5.62 18.78 -2.55
N MET A 110 -5.26 18.06 -1.49
CA MET A 110 -6.11 17.04 -0.90
C MET A 110 -7.40 17.64 -0.33
N VAL A 111 -8.47 16.83 -0.35
CA VAL A 111 -9.71 17.19 0.35
C VAL A 111 -9.40 17.35 1.85
N ASN A 112 -9.95 18.41 2.44
CA ASN A 112 -9.75 18.74 3.85
C ASN A 112 -8.25 18.93 4.22
N GLU A 113 -7.47 19.49 3.29
CA GLU A 113 -6.07 19.87 3.49
C GLU A 113 -5.85 20.63 4.80
N GLY A 114 -4.76 20.30 5.49
CA GLY A 114 -4.37 20.91 6.77
C GLY A 114 -5.23 20.51 7.98
N ARG A 115 -6.32 19.76 7.79
CA ARG A 115 -7.27 19.40 8.86
C ARG A 115 -7.43 17.89 9.08
N THR A 116 -7.07 17.06 8.11
CA THR A 116 -7.22 15.61 8.21
C THR A 116 -6.10 14.97 9.04
N ASP A 117 -6.49 14.21 10.08
CA ASP A 117 -5.61 13.33 10.82
C ASP A 117 -6.00 11.86 10.57
N TYR A 118 -5.34 11.23 9.60
CA TYR A 118 -5.58 9.82 9.27
C TYR A 118 -5.21 8.86 10.40
N VAL A 119 -4.26 9.21 11.27
CA VAL A 119 -3.88 8.36 12.41
C VAL A 119 -5.01 8.36 13.43
N ALA A 120 -5.56 9.52 13.76
CA ALA A 120 -6.71 9.63 14.64
C ALA A 120 -7.94 8.89 14.07
N ILE A 121 -8.20 9.03 12.77
CA ILE A 121 -9.30 8.31 12.10
C ILE A 121 -9.09 6.78 12.19
N ALA A 122 -7.89 6.28 11.90
CA ALA A 122 -7.60 4.85 11.98
C ALA A 122 -7.77 4.30 13.41
N ARG A 123 -7.34 5.06 14.44
CA ARG A 123 -7.58 4.69 15.84
C ARG A 123 -9.05 4.66 16.18
N ALA A 124 -9.80 5.68 15.77
CA ALA A 124 -11.25 5.78 15.99
C ALA A 124 -12.02 4.67 15.25
N ALA A 125 -11.48 4.17 14.13
CA ALA A 125 -12.02 3.02 13.42
C ALA A 125 -11.73 1.67 14.11
N GLY A 126 -10.82 1.62 15.09
CA GLY A 126 -10.46 0.43 15.85
C GLY A 126 -9.05 -0.11 15.59
N ILE A 127 -8.24 0.53 14.75
CA ILE A 127 -6.84 0.15 14.51
C ILE A 127 -5.95 0.80 15.57
N SER A 128 -5.73 0.10 16.69
CA SER A 128 -4.94 0.60 17.83
C SER A 128 -3.49 0.95 17.44
N ARG A 129 -2.90 0.16 16.54
CA ARG A 129 -1.52 0.28 16.05
C ARG A 129 -1.39 1.30 14.91
N ALA A 130 -1.84 2.53 15.15
CA ALA A 130 -1.74 3.62 14.17
C ALA A 130 -0.67 4.65 14.56
N ARG A 131 0.15 5.11 13.59
CA ARG A 131 1.21 6.11 13.79
C ARG A 131 1.50 6.94 12.55
N SER A 132 2.18 8.07 12.72
CA SER A 132 2.74 8.90 11.64
C SER A 132 4.26 8.91 11.77
N ILE A 133 4.96 8.93 10.64
CA ILE A 133 6.43 9.01 10.55
C ILE A 133 6.77 10.13 9.58
N GLU A 134 7.66 11.03 9.97
CA GLU A 134 7.94 12.26 9.20
C GLU A 134 9.33 12.29 8.57
N THR A 135 10.26 11.52 9.16
CA THR A 135 11.66 11.51 8.74
C THR A 135 12.11 10.12 8.29
N LEU A 136 13.08 10.08 7.38
CA LEU A 136 13.63 8.81 6.90
C LEU A 136 14.35 8.04 8.03
N ALA A 137 15.10 8.75 8.89
CA ALA A 137 15.78 8.14 10.03
C ALA A 137 14.80 7.47 11.00
N GLU A 138 13.67 8.12 11.28
CA GLU A 138 12.60 7.54 12.10
C GLU A 138 12.00 6.30 11.42
N LEU A 139 11.75 6.35 10.10
CA LEU A 139 11.27 5.19 9.35
C LEU A 139 12.27 4.02 9.45
N GLU A 140 13.55 4.27 9.22
CA GLU A 140 14.60 3.24 9.29
C GLU A 140 14.68 2.60 10.68
N GLN A 141 14.51 3.39 11.73
CA GLN A 141 14.51 2.91 13.11
C GLN A 141 13.27 2.07 13.45
N LEU A 142 12.08 2.52 13.03
CA LEU A 142 10.80 1.91 13.47
C LEU A 142 10.34 0.76 12.58
N LEU A 143 10.74 0.73 11.31
CA LEU A 143 10.25 -0.22 10.32
C LEU A 143 10.45 -1.69 10.72
N PRO A 144 11.60 -2.12 11.29
CA PRO A 144 11.75 -3.50 11.76
C PRO A 144 10.68 -3.91 12.79
N GLY A 145 10.33 -3.02 13.71
CA GLY A 145 9.28 -3.25 14.71
C GLY A 145 7.88 -3.28 14.08
N ILE A 146 7.60 -2.38 13.14
CA ILE A 146 6.33 -2.34 12.40
C ILE A 146 6.15 -3.61 11.55
N ALA A 147 7.23 -4.11 10.95
CA ALA A 147 7.22 -5.34 10.16
C ALA A 147 6.93 -6.58 11.03
N ALA A 148 7.44 -6.60 12.27
CA ALA A 148 7.34 -7.75 13.17
C ALA A 148 6.09 -7.77 14.07
N GLU A 149 5.43 -6.64 14.32
CA GLU A 149 4.24 -6.59 15.18
C GLU A 149 3.05 -7.35 14.57
N GLU A 150 2.09 -7.82 15.38
CA GLU A 150 0.83 -8.34 14.84
C GLU A 150 -0.06 -7.18 14.32
N GLY A 151 -0.63 -7.33 13.12
CA GLY A 151 -1.55 -6.39 12.48
C GLY A 151 -3.02 -6.50 12.95
N PRO A 152 -3.93 -5.76 12.33
CA PRO A 152 -3.65 -4.73 11.32
C PRO A 152 -2.91 -3.56 11.97
N SER A 153 -1.97 -2.97 11.24
CA SER A 153 -1.35 -1.71 11.67
C SER A 153 -1.33 -0.68 10.56
N PHE A 154 -1.38 0.58 10.96
CA PHE A 154 -1.57 1.72 10.08
C PHE A 154 -0.45 2.74 10.29
N THR A 155 0.26 3.06 9.23
CA THR A 155 1.41 3.96 9.29
C THR A 155 1.32 5.01 8.20
N VAL A 156 1.15 6.27 8.59
CA VAL A 156 1.22 7.41 7.66
C VAL A 156 2.68 7.82 7.52
N LEU A 157 3.19 7.77 6.30
CA LEU A 157 4.51 8.27 5.92
C LEU A 157 4.31 9.67 5.34
N ARG A 158 4.71 10.71 6.09
CA ARG A 158 4.62 12.10 5.61
C ARG A 158 5.75 12.38 4.64
N VAL A 159 5.38 12.63 3.40
CA VAL A 159 6.34 12.90 2.33
C VAL A 159 6.06 14.26 1.70
N GLU A 160 7.07 14.84 1.07
CA GLU A 160 6.92 16.09 0.35
C GLU A 160 6.17 15.88 -0.98
N PRO A 161 5.29 16.81 -1.40
CA PRO A 161 4.76 16.81 -2.75
C PRO A 161 5.91 17.03 -3.74
N GLU A 162 5.85 16.35 -4.88
CA GLU A 162 6.85 16.55 -5.94
C GLU A 162 6.27 17.51 -6.99
N SER A 163 7.11 18.36 -7.59
CA SER A 163 6.66 19.35 -8.58
C SER A 163 6.87 18.89 -10.03
N GLY A 164 7.48 17.72 -10.22
CA GLY A 164 7.69 17.13 -11.54
C GLY A 164 6.48 16.31 -12.00
N PHE A 165 6.20 16.36 -13.31
CA PHE A 165 5.38 15.34 -13.96
C PHE A 165 6.16 14.01 -13.85
N LEU A 166 5.94 13.28 -12.76
CA LEU A 166 6.48 11.95 -12.61
C LEU A 166 5.85 11.13 -13.73
N ARG A 167 6.65 10.81 -14.75
CA ARG A 167 6.28 9.81 -15.74
C ARG A 167 5.79 8.63 -14.93
N THR A 168 4.53 8.24 -15.11
CA THR A 168 4.09 6.90 -14.78
C THR A 168 5.20 5.98 -15.27
N PRO A 169 5.81 5.12 -14.42
CA PRO A 169 6.74 4.14 -14.91
C PRO A 169 6.06 3.48 -16.10
N PRO A 170 6.81 3.17 -17.18
CA PRO A 170 6.21 2.57 -18.36
C PRO A 170 5.32 1.43 -17.86
N MET A 171 4.02 1.54 -18.11
CA MET A 171 3.05 0.55 -17.67
C MET A 171 3.50 -0.74 -18.34
N THR A 172 4.28 -1.55 -17.62
CA THR A 172 4.80 -2.81 -18.15
C THR A 172 3.68 -3.82 -18.28
N TYR A 173 2.53 -3.57 -17.63
CA TYR A 173 1.42 -4.49 -17.51
C TYR A 173 0.08 -3.75 -17.64
N GLU A 174 -0.70 -4.12 -18.66
CA GLU A 174 -2.05 -3.59 -18.83
C GLU A 174 -3.09 -4.52 -18.20
N GLY A 175 -3.98 -3.93 -17.39
CA GLY A 175 -5.24 -4.54 -16.93
C GLY A 175 -5.14 -6.03 -16.55
N PRO A 176 -5.76 -6.97 -17.31
CA PRO A 176 -5.75 -8.40 -17.00
C PRO A 176 -4.36 -9.03 -16.85
N GLU A 177 -3.34 -8.51 -17.53
CA GLU A 177 -1.98 -9.05 -17.46
C GLU A 177 -1.42 -8.99 -16.03
N MET A 178 -1.68 -7.87 -15.32
CA MET A 178 -1.29 -7.70 -13.92
C MET A 178 -1.89 -8.79 -13.03
N LYS A 179 -3.19 -9.08 -13.20
CA LYS A 179 -3.88 -10.15 -12.46
C LYS A 179 -3.17 -11.49 -12.68
N TYR A 180 -2.94 -11.88 -13.94
CA TYR A 180 -2.34 -13.18 -14.24
C TYR A 180 -0.89 -13.28 -13.79
N ARG A 181 -0.06 -12.26 -14.03
CA ARG A 181 1.34 -12.27 -13.59
C ARG A 181 1.46 -12.37 -12.08
N PHE A 182 0.71 -11.54 -11.36
CA PHE A 182 0.68 -11.58 -9.91
C PHE A 182 0.22 -12.95 -9.40
N GLY A 183 -0.92 -13.46 -9.89
CA GLY A 183 -1.42 -14.77 -9.48
C GLY A 183 -0.40 -15.89 -9.75
N ARG A 184 0.20 -15.93 -10.94
CA ARG A 184 1.26 -16.92 -11.25
C ARG A 184 2.51 -16.74 -10.39
N ALA A 185 2.85 -15.50 -10.01
CA ALA A 185 3.94 -15.25 -9.07
C ALA A 185 3.62 -15.80 -7.68
N LEU A 186 2.37 -15.65 -7.20
CA LEU A 186 1.93 -16.24 -5.94
C LEU A 186 1.93 -17.78 -5.97
N GLU A 187 1.46 -18.39 -7.06
CA GLU A 187 1.51 -19.85 -7.24
C GLU A 187 2.96 -20.36 -7.17
N ARG A 188 3.90 -19.72 -7.89
CA ARG A 188 5.33 -20.09 -7.84
C ARG A 188 5.93 -19.92 -6.45
N ARG A 189 5.55 -18.85 -5.75
CA ARG A 189 6.16 -18.46 -4.47
C ARG A 189 5.62 -19.28 -3.28
N PHE A 190 4.35 -19.64 -3.32
CA PHE A 190 3.66 -20.26 -2.19
C PHE A 190 3.12 -21.67 -2.47
N GLY A 191 3.24 -22.18 -3.70
CA GLY A 191 2.75 -23.51 -4.06
C GLY A 191 1.23 -23.65 -3.99
N ILE A 192 0.50 -22.53 -4.13
CA ILE A 192 -0.97 -22.48 -4.16
C ILE A 192 -1.48 -22.56 -5.61
N GLU A 193 -2.78 -22.83 -5.79
CA GLU A 193 -3.47 -22.71 -7.08
C GLU A 193 -4.37 -21.46 -7.06
N VAL A 194 -4.13 -20.51 -7.96
CA VAL A 194 -4.91 -19.27 -8.10
C VAL A 194 -5.77 -19.33 -9.36
N PHE A 195 -5.25 -19.90 -10.44
CA PHE A 195 -5.98 -20.05 -11.70
C PHE A 195 -6.19 -21.51 -12.04
N GLY A 196 -7.45 -21.87 -12.24
CA GLY A 196 -7.87 -23.21 -12.65
C GLY A 196 -9.17 -23.16 -13.47
N PRO A 197 -9.59 -24.30 -14.06
CA PRO A 197 -10.76 -24.38 -14.94
C PRO A 197 -12.10 -24.11 -14.24
N GLN A 198 -12.11 -23.97 -12.92
CA GLN A 198 -13.31 -23.81 -12.09
C GLN A 198 -13.80 -22.34 -11.97
N GLY A 199 -13.11 -21.37 -12.59
CA GLY A 199 -13.32 -19.94 -12.34
C GLY A 199 -13.51 -19.05 -13.57
N TYR A 200 -13.97 -19.59 -14.70
CA TYR A 200 -14.49 -18.81 -15.83
C TYR A 200 -16.01 -18.74 -15.81
#